data_AF-A0A7W4ETJ5-F1
#
_entry.id   AF-A0A7W4ETJ5-F1
#
_cell.length_a   1.000
_cell.length_b   1.000
_cell.length_c   1.000
_cell.angle_alpha   90.00
_cell.angle_beta   90.00
_cell.angle_gamma   90.00
#
_symmetry.space_group_name_H-M   'P 1'
#
loop_
_entity.id
_entity.type
_entity.pdbx_description
1 polymer ?
#
loop_
_entity_poly.entity_id
_entity_poly.type
_entity_poly.pdbx_seq_one_letter_code
_entity_poly.pdbx_strand_id
1 'polypeptide(L)'
;MRYFALVLLNVPIILLALVNIITQYKLNKITVTRLRHQVVMWLVVMAVLLSCFPLYNISIGHPPFDSSELSLFDIVQTTAIVLLFYIVNTQRQRIDQNERRVRDLHQELSIKLSAHDKK
;
A
#
# COMPACT_ATOMS: atom_id res chain seq x y z
N MET A 1 -15.30 -5.93 -21.60
CA MET A 1 -15.78 -4.86 -20.68
C MET A 1 -15.38 -5.06 -19.22
N ARG A 2 -15.39 -6.30 -18.68
CA ARG A 2 -15.13 -6.58 -17.26
C ARG A 2 -13.69 -6.27 -16.80
N TYR A 3 -12.70 -6.51 -17.66
CA TYR A 3 -11.31 -6.14 -17.41
C TYR A 3 -11.13 -4.63 -17.18
N PHE A 4 -11.86 -3.81 -17.93
CA PHE A 4 -11.83 -2.35 -17.77
C PHE A 4 -12.38 -1.93 -16.40
N ALA A 5 -13.41 -2.61 -15.89
CA ALA A 5 -13.93 -2.37 -14.55
C ALA A 5 -12.92 -2.75 -13.46
N LEU A 6 -12.19 -3.85 -13.62
CA LEU A 6 -11.12 -4.25 -12.70
C LEU A 6 -10.01 -3.19 -12.64
N VAL A 7 -9.54 -2.73 -13.80
CA VAL A 7 -8.50 -1.69 -13.86
C VAL A 7 -9.02 -0.37 -13.26
N LEU A 8 -10.21 0.07 -13.65
CA LEU A 8 -10.78 1.33 -13.19
C LEU A 8 -11.03 1.37 -11.67
N LEU A 9 -11.26 0.21 -11.05
CA LEU A 9 -11.51 0.11 -9.61
C LEU A 9 -10.21 -0.04 -8.79
N ASN A 10 -9.16 -0.65 -9.36
CA ASN A 10 -7.87 -0.84 -8.69
C ASN A 10 -6.91 0.34 -8.87
N VAL A 11 -6.94 1.03 -10.01
CA VAL A 11 -6.12 2.23 -10.28
C VAL A 11 -6.28 3.34 -9.22
N PRO A 12 -7.50 3.76 -8.82
CA PRO A 12 -7.64 4.80 -7.80
C PRO A 12 -7.09 4.38 -6.43
N ILE A 13 -7.15 3.10 -6.08
CA ILE A 13 -6.59 2.58 -4.82
C ILE A 13 -5.05 2.69 -4.85
N ILE A 14 -4.42 2.28 -5.95
CA ILE A 14 -2.97 2.38 -6.13
C ILE A 14 -2.53 3.85 -6.16
N LEU A 15 -3.28 4.72 -6.83
CA LEU A 15 -3.00 6.16 -6.85
C LEU A 15 -3.08 6.77 -5.45
N LEU A 16 -4.12 6.45 -4.68
CA LEU A 16 -4.23 6.89 -3.28
C LEU A 16 -3.05 6.40 -2.44
N ALA A 17 -2.60 5.15 -2.65
CA ALA A 17 -1.42 4.63 -1.99
C ALA A 17 -0.15 5.40 -2.32
N LEU A 18 0.08 5.68 -3.61
CA LEU A 18 1.23 6.47 -4.06
C LEU A 18 1.19 7.90 -3.51
N VAL A 19 0.02 8.56 -3.56
CA VAL A 19 -0.16 9.91 -3.00
C VAL A 19 0.11 9.93 -1.50
N ASN A 20 -0.38 8.93 -0.76
CA ASN A 20 -0.12 8.82 0.68
C ASN A 20 1.38 8.67 0.98
N ILE A 21 2.09 7.84 0.20
CA ILE A 21 3.54 7.65 0.34
C ILE A 21 4.31 8.96 0.06
N ILE A 22 3.97 9.67 -1.03
CA ILE A 22 4.58 10.96 -1.37
C ILE A 22 4.31 11.99 -0.28
N THR A 23 3.09 12.04 0.23
CA THR A 23 2.70 12.97 1.31
C THR A 23 3.48 12.68 2.59
N GLN A 24 3.65 11.41 2.95
CA GLN A 24 4.45 11.02 4.11
C GLN A 24 5.94 11.33 3.96
N TYR A 25 6.49 11.20 2.76
CA TYR A 25 7.86 11.62 2.46
C TYR A 25 8.00 13.13 2.59
N LYS A 26 7.06 13.90 2.03
CA LYS A 26 7.05 15.36 2.14
C LYS A 26 6.92 15.85 3.59
N LEU A 27 6.22 15.10 4.44
CA LEU A 27 6.11 15.37 5.88
C LEU A 27 7.34 14.92 6.70
N ASN A 28 8.45 14.51 6.05
CA ASN A 28 9.66 13.97 6.68
C ASN A 28 9.40 12.79 7.64
N LYS A 29 8.27 12.09 7.47
CA LYS A 29 7.91 10.95 8.33
C LYS A 29 8.62 9.66 7.90
N ILE A 30 9.06 9.59 6.65
CA ILE A 30 9.72 8.43 6.05
C ILE A 30 11.02 8.82 5.35
N THR A 31 11.98 7.90 5.35
CA THR A 31 13.27 8.08 4.66
C THR A 31 13.17 7.81 3.16
N VAL A 32 14.09 8.38 2.37
CA VAL A 32 14.19 8.15 0.91
C VAL A 32 14.28 6.66 0.55
N THR A 33 14.97 5.88 1.37
CA THR A 33 15.10 4.42 1.18
C THR A 33 13.76 3.71 1.33
N ARG A 34 12.96 4.06 2.34
CA ARG A 34 11.61 3.50 2.53
C ARG A 34 10.64 3.94 1.44
N LEU A 35 10.72 5.20 1.01
CA LEU A 35 9.97 5.71 -0.15
C LEU A 35 10.22 4.82 -1.38
N ARG A 36 11.49 4.58 -1.73
CA ARG A 36 11.84 3.76 -2.90
C ARG A 36 11.27 2.35 -2.80
N HIS A 37 11.40 1.67 -1.66
CA HIS A 37 10.85 0.32 -1.49
C HIS A 37 9.33 0.29 -1.62
N GLN A 38 8.63 1.26 -1.04
CA GLN A 38 7.17 1.33 -1.13
C GLN A 38 6.71 1.63 -2.56
N VAL A 39 7.35 2.57 -3.26
CA VAL A 39 7.05 2.86 -4.67
C VAL A 39 7.31 1.64 -5.55
N VAL A 40 8.45 0.96 -5.39
CA VAL A 40 8.77 -0.27 -6.14
C VAL A 40 7.76 -1.36 -5.86
N MET A 41 7.38 -1.57 -4.59
CA MET A 41 6.37 -2.55 -4.21
C MET A 41 5.00 -2.24 -4.87
N TRP A 42 4.54 -0.99 -4.87
CA TRP A 42 3.29 -0.61 -5.53
C TRP A 42 3.36 -0.71 -7.06
N LEU A 43 4.52 -0.42 -7.68
CA LEU A 43 4.75 -0.66 -9.10
C LEU A 43 4.67 -2.14 -9.45
N VAL A 44 5.24 -3.01 -8.62
CA VAL A 44 5.14 -4.47 -8.81
C VAL A 44 3.69 -4.94 -8.69
N VAL A 45 2.93 -4.45 -7.70
CA VAL A 45 1.49 -4.77 -7.57
C VAL A 45 0.72 -4.34 -8.81
N MET A 46 0.99 -3.14 -9.34
CA MET A 46 0.37 -2.65 -10.56
C MET A 46 0.74 -3.47 -11.78
N ALA A 47 2.01 -3.86 -11.92
CA ALA A 47 2.47 -4.72 -13.00
C ALA A 47 1.80 -6.10 -12.93
N VAL A 48 1.70 -6.70 -11.73
CA VAL A 48 1.00 -7.97 -11.53
C VAL A 48 -0.46 -7.87 -11.93
N LEU A 49 -1.17 -6.81 -11.51
CA LEU A 49 -2.57 -6.57 -11.91
C LEU A 49 -2.75 -6.47 -13.43
N LEU A 50 -1.86 -5.76 -14.11
CA LEU A 50 -1.88 -5.58 -15.57
C LEU A 50 -1.50 -6.86 -16.33
N SER A 51 -0.63 -7.69 -15.74
CA SER A 51 -0.07 -8.87 -16.41
C SER A 51 -0.89 -10.15 -16.17
N CYS A 52 -1.55 -10.26 -15.02
CA CYS A 52 -2.22 -11.50 -14.61
C CYS A 52 -3.31 -11.93 -15.62
N PHE A 53 -4.09 -10.96 -16.10
CA PHE A 53 -5.17 -11.21 -17.06
C PHE A 53 -4.68 -11.60 -18.47
N PRO A 54 -3.78 -10.85 -19.14
CA PRO A 54 -3.27 -11.24 -20.46
C PRO A 54 -2.44 -12.52 -20.40
N LEU A 55 -1.68 -12.78 -19.33
CA LEU A 55 -0.93 -14.03 -19.17
C LEU A 55 -1.86 -15.24 -19.04
N TYR A 56 -2.94 -15.12 -18.27
CA TYR A 56 -3.95 -16.17 -18.15
C TYR A 56 -4.62 -16.46 -19.51
N ASN A 57 -5.02 -15.42 -20.23
CA ASN A 57 -5.67 -15.57 -21.54
C ASN A 57 -4.75 -16.18 -22.60
N ILE A 58 -3.48 -15.74 -22.65
CA ILE A 58 -2.45 -16.31 -23.54
C ILE A 58 -2.24 -17.79 -23.22
N SER A 59 -2.24 -18.16 -21.94
CA SER A 59 -2.06 -19.56 -21.51
C SER A 59 -3.19 -20.49 -21.95
N ILE A 60 -4.40 -19.97 -22.20
CA ILE A 60 -5.57 -20.74 -22.65
C ILE A 60 -5.77 -20.62 -24.18
N GLY A 61 -4.93 -19.83 -24.86
CA GLY A 61 -5.00 -19.63 -26.31
C GLY A 61 -6.14 -18.69 -26.75
N HIS A 62 -6.71 -17.94 -25.81
CA HIS A 62 -7.73 -16.92 -26.08
C HIS A 62 -7.10 -15.55 -26.39
N PRO A 63 -7.82 -14.65 -27.10
CA PRO A 63 -7.33 -13.31 -27.38
C PRO A 63 -7.05 -12.56 -26.07
N PRO A 64 -5.94 -11.82 -25.92
CA PRO A 64 -5.48 -11.27 -24.63
C PRO A 64 -6.49 -10.36 -23.91
N PHE A 65 -7.45 -9.79 -24.63
CA PHE A 65 -8.48 -8.88 -24.10
C PHE A 65 -9.88 -9.49 -24.04
N ASP A 66 -10.04 -10.77 -24.35
CA ASP A 66 -11.34 -11.43 -24.27
C ASP A 66 -11.71 -11.65 -22.80
N SER A 67 -12.69 -10.86 -22.33
CA SER A 67 -13.11 -10.81 -20.91
C SER A 67 -14.28 -11.74 -20.59
N SER A 68 -14.55 -12.71 -21.46
CA SER A 68 -15.72 -13.61 -21.37
C SER A 68 -15.64 -14.58 -20.19
N GLU A 69 -14.44 -15.06 -19.85
CA GLU A 69 -14.21 -15.97 -18.71
C GLU A 69 -13.98 -15.24 -17.38
N LEU A 70 -13.79 -13.91 -17.40
CA LEU A 70 -13.50 -13.18 -16.17
C LEU A 70 -14.76 -13.11 -15.29
N SER A 71 -14.72 -13.85 -14.18
CA SER A 71 -15.79 -13.86 -13.19
C SER A 71 -15.82 -12.55 -12.41
N LEU A 72 -17.02 -12.05 -12.11
CA LEU A 72 -17.19 -10.89 -11.22
C LEU A 72 -16.62 -11.17 -9.82
N PHE A 73 -16.61 -12.43 -9.40
CA PHE A 73 -16.04 -12.86 -8.13
C PHE A 73 -14.53 -12.61 -8.07
N ASP A 74 -13.79 -12.96 -9.12
CA ASP A 74 -12.34 -12.75 -9.19
C ASP A 74 -11.97 -11.27 -9.15
N ILE A 75 -12.81 -10.42 -9.77
CA ILE A 75 -12.64 -8.97 -9.76
C ILE A 75 -12.80 -8.41 -8.34
N VAL A 76 -13.84 -8.85 -7.63
CA VAL A 76 -14.10 -8.43 -6.24
C VAL A 76 -13.00 -8.94 -5.31
N GLN A 77 -12.59 -10.20 -5.46
CA GLN A 77 -11.55 -10.82 -4.63
C GLN A 77 -10.19 -10.13 -4.84
N THR A 78 -9.80 -9.88 -6.08
CA THR A 78 -8.54 -9.18 -6.39
C THR A 78 -8.54 -7.78 -5.80
N THR A 79 -9.66 -7.06 -5.94
CA THR A 79 -9.82 -5.73 -5.35
C THR A 79 -9.73 -5.78 -3.83
N ALA A 80 -10.37 -6.76 -3.18
CA ALA A 80 -10.32 -6.92 -1.73
C ALA A 80 -8.89 -7.19 -1.23
N ILE A 81 -8.12 -8.01 -1.95
CA ILE A 81 -6.71 -8.27 -1.63
C ILE A 81 -5.88 -7.00 -1.73
N VAL A 82 -6.03 -6.22 -2.81
CA VAL A 82 -5.32 -4.94 -2.99
C VAL A 82 -5.69 -3.94 -1.90
N LEU A 83 -6.97 -3.86 -1.54
CA LEU A 83 -7.45 -2.99 -0.47
C LEU A 83 -6.88 -3.39 0.90
N LEU A 84 -6.90 -4.67 1.24
CA LEU A 84 -6.32 -5.17 2.49
C LEU A 84 -4.82 -4.88 2.53
N PHE A 85 -4.12 -5.09 1.43
CA PHE A 85 -2.69 -4.79 1.33
C PHE A 85 -2.41 -3.30 1.54
N TYR A 86 -3.24 -2.41 0.96
CA TYR A 86 -3.20 -0.98 1.20
C TYR A 86 -3.38 -0.62 2.68
N ILE A 87 -4.39 -1.20 3.33
CA ILE A 87 -4.72 -0.95 4.74
C ILE A 87 -3.57 -1.41 5.63
N VAL A 88 -3.07 -2.64 5.44
CA VAL A 88 -1.98 -3.22 6.24
C VAL A 88 -0.71 -2.38 6.11
N ASN A 89 -0.35 -1.95 4.89
CA ASN A 89 0.83 -1.10 4.68
C ASN A 89 0.68 0.26 5.38
N THR A 90 -0.51 0.87 5.29
CA THR A 90 -0.80 2.13 5.98
C THR A 90 -0.78 1.98 7.51
N GLN A 91 -1.30 0.86 8.03
CA GLN A 91 -1.29 0.56 9.46
C GLN A 91 0.13 0.36 9.98
N ARG A 92 0.97 -0.42 9.28
CA ARG A 92 2.39 -0.59 9.63
C ARG A 92 3.11 0.74 9.72
N GLN A 93 2.92 1.64 8.75
CA GLN A 93 3.51 2.98 8.80
C GLN A 93 3.05 3.80 10.02
N ARG A 94 1.77 3.70 10.40
CA ARG A 94 1.22 4.40 11.57
C ARG A 94 1.76 3.83 12.89
N ILE A 95 1.95 2.52 12.97
CA ILE A 95 2.51 1.85 14.16
C ILE A 95 3.94 2.35 14.39
N ASP A 96 4.80 2.32 13.37
CA ASP A 96 6.18 2.84 13.47
C ASP A 96 6.23 4.30 13.96
N GLN A 97 5.28 5.13 13.52
CA GLN A 97 5.19 6.54 13.95
C GLN A 97 4.73 6.66 15.40
N ASN A 98 3.77 5.84 15.82
CA ASN A 98 3.29 5.83 17.20
C ASN A 98 4.37 5.32 18.15
N GLU A 99 5.11 4.27 17.80
CA GLU A 99 6.24 3.77 18.61
C GLU A 99 7.29 4.86 18.83
N ARG A 100 7.66 5.61 17.78
CA ARG A 100 8.59 6.75 17.91
C ARG A 100 8.06 7.80 18.87
N ARG A 101 6.80 8.20 18.73
CA ARG A 101 6.16 9.18 19.62
C ARG A 101 6.09 8.71 21.07
N VAL A 102 5.76 7.44 21.30
CA VAL A 102 5.72 6.85 22.64
C VAL A 102 7.11 6.85 23.26
N ARG A 103 8.14 6.51 22.48
CA ARG A 103 9.53 6.53 22.95
C ARG A 103 9.99 7.94 23.33
N ASP A 104 9.69 8.93 22.50
CA ASP A 104 10.04 10.33 22.76
C ASP A 104 9.34 10.85 24.02
N LEU A 105 8.05 10.53 24.20
CA LEU A 105 7.29 10.86 25.42
C LEU A 105 7.85 10.18 26.66
N HIS A 106 8.23 8.90 26.56
CA HIS A 106 8.81 8.16 27.67
C HIS A 106 10.16 8.77 28.10
N GLN A 107 10.98 9.18 27.13
CA GLN A 107 12.25 9.84 27.39
C GLN A 107 12.05 11.22 28.05
N GLU A 108 11.07 12.01 27.58
CA GLU A 108 10.75 13.31 28.20
C GLU A 108 10.25 13.14 29.65
N LEU A 109 9.41 12.12 29.91
CA LEU A 109 8.91 11.81 31.25
C LEU A 109 10.04 11.41 32.19
N SER A 110 10.97 10.56 31.74
CA SER A 110 12.14 10.13 32.50
C SER A 110 13.03 11.32 32.91
N ILE A 111 13.26 12.26 31.98
CA ILE A 111 14.04 13.48 32.25
C ILE A 111 13.34 14.35 33.29
N LYS A 112 12.01 14.56 33.16
CA LYS A 112 11.23 15.35 34.12
C LYS A 112 11.23 14.72 35.51
N LEU A 113 11.08 13.40 35.61
CA LEU A 113 11.15 12.68 36.88
C LEU A 113 12.53 12.82 37.52
N SER A 114 13.60 12.62 36.75
CA SER A 114 14.98 12.76 37.24
C SER A 114 15.31 14.20 37.67
N ALA A 115 14.76 15.21 36.99
CA ALA A 115 14.90 16.60 37.39
C ALA A 115 14.11 16.93 38.67
N HIS A 116 13.01 16.22 38.95
CA HIS A 116 12.23 16.39 40.17
C HIS A 116 12.89 15.73 41.38
N ASP A 117 13.52 14.55 41.19
CA ASP A 117 14.21 13.80 42.24
C ASP A 117 15.54 14.44 42.71
N LYS A 118 16.13 15.31 41.88
CA LYS A 118 17.35 16.08 42.21
C LYS A 118 17.07 17.37 43.01
N LYS A 119 15.82 17.67 43.35
CA LYS A 119 15.41 18.91 44.02
C LYS A 119 14.98 18.65 45.45
#